data_AF-A0A351SVF8-F1
#
_entry.id   AF-A0A351SVF8-F1
#
_cell.length_a   1.000
_cell.length_b   1.000
_cell.length_c   1.000
_cell.angle_alpha   90.00
_cell.angle_beta   90.00
_cell.angle_gamma   90.00
#
_symmetry.space_group_name_H-M   'P 1'
#
loop_
_entity.id
_entity.type
_entity.pdbx_description
1 polymer ?
#
loop_
_entity_poly.entity_id
_entity_poly.type
_entity_poly.pdbx_seq_one_letter_code
_entity_poly.pdbx_strand_id
1 'polypeptide(L)'
;MIPAHDSFYDVFSKGKKIKVQWPNGARLAVTLAGNLEAWTEMPDPKLRRTRHVGGSNPITAEEVRCKYDFRTASENDYGGRTGFWRILRILRKHGLKASFNINGLAAIRYPEAVQALHAEGHEIVGHSYAEDVQLILLSKEEEREEIRTCVKIFKDLTGVRPSGWLSSGMRHTEHTLELLADEGFLWHG
;
A
#
# COMPACT_ATOMS: atom_id res chain seq x y z
N MET A 1 27.51 -0.53 0.77
CA MET A 1 28.15 -1.58 -0.04
C MET A 1 27.31 -2.84 0.16
N ILE A 2 26.46 -3.20 -0.82
CA ILE A 2 25.63 -4.40 -0.73
C ILE A 2 26.59 -5.61 -0.74
N PRO A 3 26.45 -6.59 0.15
CA PRO A 3 27.36 -7.74 0.15
C PRO A 3 27.33 -8.41 -1.22
N ALA A 4 28.51 -8.70 -1.76
CA ALA A 4 28.63 -9.49 -2.98
C ALA A 4 28.10 -10.89 -2.68
N HIS A 5 26.90 -11.19 -3.17
CA HIS A 5 26.34 -12.53 -3.17
C HIS A 5 26.48 -13.09 -4.59
N ASP A 6 27.02 -14.31 -4.70
CA ASP A 6 27.42 -14.94 -5.97
C ASP A 6 26.24 -15.18 -6.94
N SER A 7 24.98 -15.13 -6.47
CA SER A 7 23.80 -14.97 -7.32
C SER A 7 22.58 -14.49 -6.51
N PHE A 8 21.63 -13.82 -7.18
CA PHE A 8 20.31 -13.44 -6.63
C PHE A 8 19.55 -14.63 -6.00
N TYR A 9 19.81 -15.85 -6.48
CA TYR A 9 19.14 -17.07 -6.05
C TYR A 9 19.77 -17.74 -4.82
N ASP A 10 21.02 -17.43 -4.47
CA ASP A 10 21.70 -18.06 -3.34
C ASP A 10 21.15 -17.63 -1.97
N VAL A 11 20.46 -16.49 -1.91
CA VAL A 11 19.80 -16.01 -0.69
C VAL A 11 18.60 -16.88 -0.29
N PHE A 12 17.96 -17.55 -1.26
CA PHE A 12 16.72 -18.32 -1.04
C PHE A 12 16.88 -19.83 -1.20
N SER A 13 17.97 -20.32 -1.80
CA SER A 13 18.08 -21.70 -2.27
C SER A 13 18.58 -22.73 -1.24
N LYS A 14 19.07 -22.31 -0.07
CA LYS A 14 19.65 -23.23 0.95
C LYS A 14 18.96 -23.15 2.30
N GLY A 15 17.66 -22.89 2.29
CA GLY A 15 16.84 -22.57 3.47
C GLY A 15 16.92 -23.61 4.59
N LYS A 16 17.63 -23.24 5.66
CA LYS A 16 17.51 -23.86 6.98
C LYS A 16 16.03 -23.85 7.36
N LYS A 17 15.40 -25.01 7.60
CA LYS A 17 13.99 -25.06 8.02
C LYS A 17 13.83 -24.32 9.35
N ILE A 18 13.29 -23.10 9.31
CA ILE A 18 12.94 -22.36 10.52
C ILE A 18 11.70 -23.01 11.11
N LYS A 19 11.82 -23.58 12.31
CA LYS A 19 10.69 -24.14 13.05
C LYS A 19 9.95 -22.99 13.71
N VAL A 20 8.89 -22.50 13.07
CA VAL A 20 7.99 -21.50 13.63
C VAL A 20 7.00 -22.20 14.58
N GLN A 21 6.82 -21.66 15.78
CA GLN A 21 5.75 -22.06 16.69
C GLN A 21 4.71 -20.95 16.71
N TRP A 22 3.52 -21.23 16.17
CA TRP A 22 2.43 -20.27 16.23
C TRP A 22 1.79 -20.27 17.61
N PRO A 23 1.23 -19.12 18.06
CA PRO A 23 0.39 -19.06 19.25
C PRO A 23 -0.66 -20.17 19.21
N ASN A 24 -1.12 -20.62 20.39
CA ASN A 24 -2.14 -21.67 20.57
C ASN A 24 -1.88 -23.03 19.88
N GLY A 25 -0.68 -23.28 19.36
CA GLY A 25 -0.35 -24.52 18.67
C GLY A 25 -0.92 -24.60 17.24
N ALA A 26 -1.34 -23.47 16.65
CA ALA A 26 -1.79 -23.43 15.27
C ALA A 26 -0.73 -23.97 14.30
N ARG A 27 -1.21 -24.59 13.22
CA ARG A 27 -0.35 -25.16 12.17
C ARG A 27 -0.16 -24.22 10.98
N LEU A 28 -0.98 -23.17 10.90
CA LEU A 28 -1.01 -22.20 9.81
C LEU A 28 -1.40 -20.84 10.39
N ALA A 29 -0.67 -19.81 10.00
CA ALA A 29 -1.10 -18.42 10.14
C ALA A 29 -1.70 -17.95 8.82
N VAL A 30 -2.84 -17.25 8.88
CA VAL A 30 -3.50 -16.66 7.71
C VAL A 30 -3.59 -15.16 7.94
N THR A 31 -3.07 -14.38 6.99
CA THR A 31 -3.15 -12.92 7.00
C THR A 31 -4.18 -12.48 5.97
N LEU A 32 -5.17 -11.71 6.42
CA LEU A 32 -6.10 -11.03 5.51
C LEU A 32 -5.53 -9.65 5.21
N ALA A 33 -5.31 -9.37 3.93
CA ALA A 33 -4.83 -8.08 3.46
C ALA A 33 -5.86 -7.43 2.53
N GLY A 34 -5.99 -6.11 2.63
CA GLY A 34 -6.81 -5.31 1.73
C GLY A 34 -6.08 -4.03 1.32
N ASN A 35 -6.48 -3.45 0.20
CA ASN A 35 -5.92 -2.20 -0.29
C ASN A 35 -7.01 -1.12 -0.29
N LEU A 36 -6.69 0.04 0.27
CA LEU A 36 -7.47 1.26 0.10
C LEU A 36 -6.58 2.30 -0.58
N GLU A 37 -6.74 2.38 -1.90
CA GLU A 37 -5.85 3.12 -2.78
C GLU A 37 -6.54 4.34 -3.36
N ALA A 38 -5.79 5.44 -3.42
CA ALA A 38 -6.08 6.59 -4.24
C ALA A 38 -4.90 6.91 -5.16
N TRP A 39 -5.20 7.53 -6.28
CA TRP A 39 -4.25 8.08 -7.23
C TRP A 39 -4.32 9.60 -7.16
N THR A 40 -3.20 10.27 -7.39
CA THR A 40 -3.19 11.73 -7.50
C THR A 40 -4.20 12.17 -8.55
N GLU A 41 -4.74 13.37 -8.38
CA GLU A 41 -5.45 13.98 -9.49
C GLU A 41 -4.41 14.26 -10.58
N MET A 42 -4.35 13.38 -11.58
CA MET A 42 -3.43 13.53 -12.70
C MET A 42 -3.55 14.96 -13.27
N PRO A 43 -2.43 15.67 -13.49
CA PRO A 43 -2.46 16.98 -14.12
C PRO A 43 -3.11 16.92 -15.51
N ASP A 44 -3.01 15.77 -16.17
CA ASP A 44 -3.85 15.43 -17.31
C ASP A 44 -4.99 14.47 -16.90
N PRO A 45 -6.24 14.98 -16.75
CA PRO A 45 -7.38 14.17 -16.36
C PRO A 45 -7.72 13.07 -17.38
N LYS A 46 -7.09 13.07 -18.57
CA LYS A 46 -7.08 11.96 -19.53
C LYS A 46 -6.40 10.70 -19.02
N LEU A 47 -5.39 10.83 -18.15
CA LEU A 47 -4.55 9.71 -17.68
C LEU A 47 -5.02 9.10 -16.38
N ARG A 48 -6.20 9.51 -15.89
CA ARG A 48 -6.89 8.82 -14.81
C ARG A 48 -7.15 7.39 -15.27
N ARG A 49 -6.18 6.51 -15.01
CA ARG A 49 -6.16 5.07 -15.29
C ARG A 49 -6.09 4.61 -16.75
N THR A 50 -5.39 5.33 -17.63
CA THR A 50 -5.01 4.72 -18.93
C THR A 50 -4.04 3.55 -18.79
N ARG A 51 -3.31 3.44 -17.67
CA ARG A 51 -2.42 2.31 -17.39
C ARG A 51 -3.08 1.13 -16.66
N HIS A 52 -4.33 1.25 -16.22
CA HIS A 52 -5.03 0.21 -15.44
C HIS A 52 -6.50 0.08 -15.84
N VAL A 53 -6.82 0.31 -17.12
CA VAL A 53 -7.98 -0.35 -17.72
C VAL A 53 -7.70 -1.84 -17.58
N GLY A 54 -8.61 -2.60 -16.97
CA GLY A 54 -8.49 -4.05 -16.75
C GLY A 54 -8.49 -4.87 -18.05
N GLY A 55 -7.50 -4.61 -18.90
CA GLY A 55 -7.27 -5.21 -20.20
C GLY A 55 -5.77 -5.13 -20.50
N SER A 56 -5.27 -6.15 -21.16
CA SER A 56 -3.84 -6.44 -21.40
C SER A 56 -3.07 -5.42 -22.25
N ASN A 57 -3.65 -4.26 -22.57
CA ASN A 57 -3.02 -3.22 -23.38
C ASN A 57 -3.04 -1.86 -22.65
N PRO A 58 -1.88 -1.26 -22.35
CA PRO A 58 -1.84 0.09 -21.79
C PRO A 58 -2.34 1.09 -22.84
N ILE A 59 -3.32 1.92 -22.46
CA ILE A 59 -3.72 3.09 -23.26
C ILE A 59 -2.65 4.16 -23.01
N THR A 60 -2.16 4.79 -24.06
CA THR A 60 -1.20 5.89 -23.97
C THR A 60 -1.92 7.22 -23.72
N ALA A 61 -1.18 8.24 -23.30
CA ALA A 61 -1.77 9.55 -23.05
C ALA A 61 -2.37 10.18 -24.31
N GLU A 62 -1.70 9.91 -25.41
CA GLU A 62 -1.99 10.40 -26.74
C GLU A 62 -3.25 9.77 -27.33
N GLU A 63 -3.69 8.60 -26.84
CA GLU A 63 -4.88 7.89 -27.31
C GLU A 63 -6.18 8.39 -26.66
N VAL A 64 -6.12 9.04 -25.51
CA VAL A 64 -7.31 9.50 -24.80
C VAL A 64 -7.87 10.78 -25.41
N ARG A 65 -9.13 10.71 -25.84
CA ARG A 65 -9.85 11.82 -26.47
C ARG A 65 -10.76 12.60 -25.52
N CYS A 66 -11.24 11.98 -24.45
CA CYS A 66 -12.13 12.64 -23.48
C CYS A 66 -11.33 13.47 -22.46
N LYS A 67 -11.92 14.52 -21.86
CA LYS A 67 -11.27 15.26 -20.77
C LYS A 67 -11.31 14.51 -19.44
N TYR A 68 -12.25 13.59 -19.28
CA TYR A 68 -12.49 12.89 -18.01
C TYR A 68 -13.11 11.52 -18.28
N ASP A 69 -12.56 10.48 -17.66
CA ASP A 69 -13.14 9.13 -17.67
C ASP A 69 -14.03 8.92 -16.44
N PHE A 70 -15.33 9.14 -16.63
CA PHE A 70 -16.33 8.99 -15.56
C PHE A 70 -16.51 7.54 -15.09
N ARG A 71 -16.33 6.56 -15.97
CA ARG A 71 -16.46 5.14 -15.61
C ARG A 71 -15.39 4.81 -14.59
N THR A 72 -14.15 5.14 -14.93
CA THR A 72 -12.99 4.85 -14.09
C THR A 72 -13.00 5.65 -12.78
N ALA A 73 -13.37 6.93 -12.83
CA ALA A 73 -13.54 7.72 -11.62
C ALA A 73 -14.58 7.10 -10.66
N SER A 74 -15.73 6.69 -11.20
CA SER A 74 -16.80 6.06 -10.42
C SER A 74 -16.37 4.73 -9.79
N GLU A 75 -15.62 3.90 -10.53
CA GLU A 75 -15.08 2.64 -9.99
C GLU A 75 -14.09 2.85 -8.84
N ASN A 76 -13.19 3.83 -8.97
CA ASN A 76 -12.23 4.16 -7.91
C ASN A 76 -12.94 4.72 -6.66
N ASP A 77 -13.93 5.60 -6.86
CA ASP A 77 -14.69 6.18 -5.76
C ASP A 77 -15.55 5.15 -5.02
N TYR A 78 -16.06 4.14 -5.73
CA TYR A 78 -16.84 3.06 -5.11
C TYR A 78 -16.05 2.35 -4.01
N GLY A 79 -14.75 2.15 -4.19
CA GLY A 79 -13.86 1.49 -3.24
C GLY A 79 -13.93 2.11 -1.86
N GLY A 80 -13.53 3.38 -1.72
CA GLY A 80 -13.54 4.08 -0.43
C GLY A 80 -14.93 4.43 0.09
N ARG A 81 -15.88 4.73 -0.81
CA ARG A 81 -17.23 5.17 -0.41
C ARG A 81 -18.16 4.02 -0.02
N THR A 82 -17.99 2.84 -0.60
CA THR A 82 -18.94 1.72 -0.45
C THR A 82 -18.27 0.37 -0.19
N GLY A 83 -17.29 -0.01 -1.02
CA GLY A 83 -16.65 -1.32 -0.97
C GLY A 83 -15.95 -1.57 0.36
N PHE A 84 -15.18 -0.60 0.82
CA PHE A 84 -14.45 -0.60 2.08
C PHE A 84 -15.37 -0.91 3.27
N TRP A 85 -16.45 -0.14 3.41
CA TRP A 85 -17.41 -0.32 4.51
C TRP A 85 -18.10 -1.69 4.49
N ARG A 86 -18.30 -2.27 3.31
CA ARG A 86 -18.83 -3.63 3.19
C ARG A 86 -17.83 -4.66 3.70
N ILE A 87 -16.56 -4.53 3.35
CA ILE A 87 -15.48 -5.41 3.84
C ILE A 87 -15.36 -5.30 5.36
N LEU A 88 -15.34 -4.07 5.89
CA LEU A 88 -15.23 -3.83 7.33
C LEU A 88 -16.39 -4.49 8.11
N ARG A 89 -17.64 -4.40 7.61
CA ARG A 89 -18.78 -5.11 8.19
C ARG A 89 -18.63 -6.63 8.16
N ILE A 90 -18.05 -7.20 7.11
CA ILE A 90 -17.81 -8.65 7.01
C ILE A 90 -16.75 -9.06 8.05
N LEU A 91 -15.63 -8.35 8.14
CA LEU A 91 -14.59 -8.63 9.12
C LEU A 91 -15.15 -8.58 10.55
N ARG A 92 -15.93 -7.54 10.86
CA ARG A 92 -16.61 -7.40 12.16
C ARG A 92 -17.57 -8.55 12.45
N LYS A 93 -18.41 -8.92 11.48
CA LYS A 93 -19.38 -10.03 11.63
C LYS A 93 -18.68 -11.35 12.01
N HIS A 94 -17.47 -11.56 11.51
CA HIS A 94 -16.70 -12.77 11.77
C HIS A 94 -15.65 -12.62 12.89
N GLY A 95 -15.56 -11.46 13.54
CA GLY A 95 -14.56 -11.20 14.58
C GLY A 95 -13.12 -11.25 14.09
N LEU A 96 -12.88 -10.99 12.80
CA LEU A 96 -11.58 -11.09 12.16
C LEU A 96 -10.84 -9.76 12.16
N LYS A 97 -9.51 -9.82 12.26
CA LYS A 97 -8.60 -8.69 12.02
C LYS A 97 -7.89 -8.86 10.68
N ALA A 98 -7.43 -7.75 10.13
CA ALA A 98 -6.82 -7.67 8.81
C ALA A 98 -5.85 -6.48 8.80
N SER A 99 -4.90 -6.52 7.86
CA SER A 99 -3.96 -5.44 7.58
C SER A 99 -4.37 -4.75 6.29
N PHE A 100 -4.42 -3.42 6.28
CA PHE A 100 -4.78 -2.67 5.08
C PHE A 100 -3.61 -1.81 4.62
N ASN A 101 -3.24 -1.97 3.34
CA ASN A 101 -2.33 -1.10 2.63
C ASN A 101 -3.10 0.17 2.27
N ILE A 102 -2.77 1.29 2.90
CA ILE A 102 -3.46 2.55 2.72
C ILE A 102 -2.43 3.59 2.33
N ASN A 103 -2.67 4.27 1.20
CA ASN A 103 -1.82 5.36 0.78
C ASN A 103 -2.27 6.69 1.41
N GLY A 104 -1.34 7.63 1.56
CA GLY A 104 -1.59 8.90 2.27
C GLY A 104 -2.77 9.68 1.69
N LEU A 105 -2.91 9.69 0.37
CA LEU A 105 -3.99 10.35 -0.34
C LEU A 105 -5.34 9.68 -0.08
N ALA A 106 -5.39 8.35 0.00
CA ALA A 106 -6.62 7.65 0.37
C ALA A 106 -7.03 7.98 1.82
N ALA A 107 -6.06 8.11 2.73
CA ALA A 107 -6.31 8.52 4.11
C ALA A 107 -6.88 9.95 4.18
N ILE A 108 -6.39 10.86 3.36
CA ILE A 108 -6.91 12.23 3.24
C ILE A 108 -8.32 12.25 2.62
N ARG A 109 -8.58 11.42 1.61
CA ARG A 109 -9.88 11.38 0.91
C ARG A 109 -10.97 10.67 1.71
N TYR A 110 -10.60 9.64 2.47
CA TYR A 110 -11.53 8.80 3.22
C TYR A 110 -11.14 8.72 4.70
N PRO A 111 -11.02 9.85 5.42
CA PRO A 111 -10.51 9.88 6.78
C PRO A 111 -11.38 9.06 7.74
N GLU A 112 -12.70 9.13 7.59
CA GLU A 112 -13.67 8.35 8.38
C GLU A 112 -13.46 6.84 8.24
N ALA A 113 -13.13 6.38 7.03
CA ALA A 113 -12.88 4.96 6.76
C ALA A 113 -11.62 4.48 7.49
N VAL A 114 -10.54 5.25 7.41
CA VAL A 114 -9.25 4.93 8.07
C VAL A 114 -9.38 5.00 9.59
N GLN A 115 -10.09 5.99 10.12
CA GLN A 115 -10.36 6.09 11.55
C GLN A 115 -11.21 4.92 12.06
N ALA A 116 -12.26 4.52 11.33
CA ALA A 116 -13.07 3.36 11.69
C ALA A 116 -12.25 2.06 11.68
N LEU A 117 -11.40 1.88 10.65
CA LEU A 117 -10.48 0.75 10.56
C LEU A 117 -9.58 0.64 11.79
N HIS A 118 -8.96 1.76 12.17
CA HIS A 118 -8.08 1.84 13.33
C HIS A 118 -8.84 1.57 14.63
N ALA A 119 -10.00 2.20 14.81
CA ALA A 119 -10.84 2.02 15.99
C ALA A 119 -11.32 0.57 16.15
N GLU A 120 -11.49 -0.15 15.06
CA GLU A 120 -11.79 -1.59 15.06
C GLU A 120 -10.55 -2.46 15.22
N GLY A 121 -9.35 -1.91 15.43
CA GLY A 121 -8.13 -2.66 15.72
C GLY A 121 -7.54 -3.42 14.52
N HIS A 122 -7.83 -2.97 13.30
CA HIS A 122 -7.12 -3.43 12.10
C HIS A 122 -5.77 -2.72 11.97
N GLU A 123 -4.81 -3.37 11.31
CA GLU A 123 -3.49 -2.77 11.07
C GLU A 123 -3.54 -1.81 9.88
N ILE A 124 -2.87 -0.67 10.01
CA ILE A 124 -2.58 0.26 8.92
C ILE A 124 -1.15 0.00 8.44
N VAL A 125 -1.02 -0.30 7.15
CA VAL A 125 0.24 -0.50 6.43
C VAL A 125 0.44 0.70 5.50
N GLY A 126 1.59 1.37 5.61
CA GLY A 126 1.91 2.52 4.77
C GLY A 126 2.11 2.10 3.31
N HIS A 127 1.58 2.87 2.38
CA HIS A 127 1.54 2.50 0.96
C HIS A 127 1.85 3.66 0.01
N SER A 128 2.99 4.34 0.22
CA SER A 128 3.31 5.62 -0.43
C SER A 128 2.24 6.71 -0.18
N TYR A 129 2.42 7.89 -0.75
CA TYR A 129 1.43 8.97 -0.73
C TYR A 129 0.25 8.65 -1.66
N ALA A 130 0.51 8.21 -2.88
CA ALA A 130 -0.53 7.81 -3.84
C ALA A 130 -0.01 6.68 -4.73
N GLU A 131 -0.90 5.93 -5.37
CA GLU A 131 -0.50 4.71 -6.08
C GLU A 131 0.35 4.97 -7.35
N ASP A 132 0.24 6.16 -7.92
CA ASP A 132 1.10 6.65 -8.99
C ASP A 132 2.43 7.24 -8.53
N VAL A 133 2.67 7.36 -7.22
CA VAL A 133 3.98 7.74 -6.66
C VAL A 133 4.83 6.50 -6.47
N GLN A 134 5.74 6.27 -7.42
CA GLN A 134 6.60 5.09 -7.48
C GLN A 134 7.99 5.43 -6.97
N LEU A 135 8.43 4.80 -5.88
CA LEU A 135 9.72 5.08 -5.24
C LEU A 135 10.92 4.93 -6.18
N ILE A 136 10.85 4.01 -7.15
CA ILE A 136 11.87 3.80 -8.19
C ILE A 136 12.11 5.00 -9.11
N LEU A 137 11.30 6.06 -9.03
CA LEU A 137 11.46 7.30 -9.79
C LEU A 137 12.03 8.44 -8.93
N LEU A 138 12.31 8.18 -7.66
CA LEU A 138 12.74 9.16 -6.67
C LEU A 138 14.22 8.98 -6.34
N SER A 139 14.88 10.07 -5.96
CA SER A 139 16.16 10.02 -5.25
C SER A 139 16.01 9.45 -3.83
N LYS A 140 17.12 9.05 -3.19
CA LYS A 140 17.12 8.56 -1.80
C LYS A 140 16.50 9.57 -0.84
N GLU A 141 16.78 10.86 -1.02
CA GLU A 141 16.25 11.94 -0.20
C GLU A 141 14.73 12.11 -0.40
N GLU A 142 14.27 12.04 -1.65
CA GLU A 142 12.84 12.10 -1.98
C GLU A 142 12.08 10.87 -1.45
N GLU A 143 12.63 9.66 -1.56
CA GLU A 143 12.04 8.46 -0.94
C GLU A 143 11.89 8.61 0.57
N ARG A 144 12.91 9.16 1.24
CA ARG A 144 12.87 9.36 2.69
C ARG A 144 11.74 10.33 3.07
N GLU A 145 11.62 11.44 2.34
CA GLU A 145 10.56 12.42 2.60
C GLU A 145 9.17 11.86 2.27
N GLU A 146 9.05 11.04 1.23
CA GLU A 146 7.82 10.36 0.85
C GLU A 146 7.34 9.40 1.96
N ILE A 147 8.25 8.58 2.49
CA ILE A 147 7.97 7.68 3.63
C ILE A 147 7.53 8.49 4.86
N ARG A 148 8.26 9.57 5.19
CA ARG A 148 7.94 10.44 6.34
C ARG A 148 6.61 11.13 6.20
N THR A 149 6.29 11.61 5.00
CA THR A 149 5.01 12.23 4.68
C THR A 149 3.87 11.26 4.94
N CYS A 150 4.00 10.02 4.46
CA CYS A 150 3.02 8.96 4.69
C CYS A 150 2.86 8.67 6.19
N VAL A 151 3.97 8.52 6.94
CA VAL A 151 3.94 8.33 8.41
C VAL A 151 3.23 9.49 9.11
N LYS A 152 3.52 10.74 8.73
CA LYS A 152 2.92 11.93 9.31
C LYS A 152 1.40 11.96 9.10
N ILE A 153 0.93 11.67 7.89
CA ILE A 153 -0.51 11.65 7.58
C ILE A 153 -1.27 10.70 8.51
N PHE A 154 -0.78 9.47 8.68
CA PHE A 154 -1.44 8.51 9.57
C PHE A 154 -1.34 8.91 11.04
N LYS A 155 -0.18 9.38 11.48
CA LYS A 155 0.00 9.85 12.85
C LYS A 155 -0.94 11.00 13.19
N ASP A 156 -1.12 11.95 12.28
CA ASP A 156 -2.04 13.08 12.47
C ASP A 156 -3.51 12.62 12.46
N LEU A 157 -3.86 11.65 11.62
CA LEU A 157 -5.24 11.19 11.45
C LEU A 157 -5.73 10.23 12.55
N THR A 158 -4.87 9.32 13.01
CA THR A 158 -5.24 8.22 13.91
C THR A 158 -4.44 8.22 15.22
N GLY A 159 -3.43 9.08 15.36
CA GLY A 159 -2.53 9.10 16.51
C GLY A 159 -1.46 7.99 16.48
N VAL A 160 -1.53 7.08 15.51
CA VAL A 160 -0.59 5.95 15.39
C VAL A 160 0.19 6.02 14.08
N ARG A 161 1.44 5.57 14.14
CA ARG A 161 2.27 5.37 12.96
C ARG A 161 2.03 3.96 12.37
N PRO A 162 2.14 3.77 11.04
CA PRO A 162 2.16 2.44 10.45
C PRO A 162 3.36 1.62 10.96
N SER A 163 3.14 0.32 11.20
CA SER A 163 4.17 -0.66 11.57
C SER A 163 4.76 -1.38 10.37
N GLY A 164 3.95 -1.54 9.32
CA GLY A 164 4.32 -2.17 8.05
C GLY A 164 4.38 -1.17 6.90
N TRP A 165 5.11 -1.53 5.85
CA TRP A 165 5.17 -0.79 4.60
C TRP A 165 5.03 -1.71 3.38
N LEU A 166 4.27 -1.28 2.38
CA LEU A 166 4.24 -1.89 1.05
C LEU A 166 4.38 -0.77 0.05
N SER A 167 5.44 -0.70 -0.75
CA SER A 167 5.57 0.39 -1.74
C SER A 167 4.51 0.27 -2.83
N SER A 168 4.04 1.39 -3.38
CA SER A 168 3.15 1.38 -4.56
C SER A 168 3.77 0.59 -5.72
N GLY A 169 2.93 -0.17 -6.43
CA GLY A 169 3.38 -1.16 -7.42
C GLY A 169 4.24 -2.31 -6.88
N MET A 170 4.42 -2.44 -5.56
CA MET A 170 5.33 -3.41 -4.89
C MET A 170 6.79 -3.25 -5.31
N ARG A 171 7.23 -2.00 -5.55
CA ARG A 171 8.57 -1.69 -6.04
C ARG A 171 9.38 -0.95 -4.99
N HIS A 172 10.46 -1.57 -4.56
CA HIS A 172 11.48 -0.99 -3.70
C HIS A 172 12.72 -0.61 -4.52
N THR A 173 13.51 0.32 -4.00
CA THR A 173 14.85 0.64 -4.51
C THR A 173 15.91 -0.03 -3.63
N GLU A 174 17.19 0.12 -3.99
CA GLU A 174 18.33 -0.28 -3.17
C GLU A 174 18.40 0.46 -1.82
N HIS A 175 17.66 1.56 -1.66
CA HIS A 175 17.66 2.39 -0.45
C HIS A 175 16.45 2.14 0.44
N THR A 176 15.31 1.74 -0.12
CA THR A 176 14.03 1.69 0.59
C THR A 176 14.10 0.89 1.90
N LEU A 177 14.75 -0.27 1.92
CA LEU A 177 14.82 -1.11 3.13
C LEU A 177 15.61 -0.45 4.26
N GLU A 178 16.73 0.23 3.94
CA GLU A 178 17.50 1.01 4.90
C GLU A 178 16.66 2.17 5.45
N LEU A 179 15.95 2.89 4.57
CA LEU A 179 15.08 4.00 4.94
C LEU A 179 13.93 3.55 5.86
N LEU A 180 13.28 2.42 5.56
CA LEU A 180 12.21 1.87 6.39
C LEU A 180 12.74 1.47 7.77
N ALA A 181 13.92 0.87 7.86
CA ALA A 181 14.55 0.53 9.13
C ALA A 181 14.90 1.79 9.95
N ASP A 182 15.51 2.80 9.32
CA ASP A 182 15.82 4.10 9.94
C ASP A 182 14.58 4.77 10.52
N GLU A 183 13.47 4.74 9.77
CA GLU A 183 12.22 5.34 10.20
C GLU A 183 11.50 4.47 11.25
N GLY A 184 11.90 3.22 11.46
CA GLY A 184 11.39 2.34 12.52
C GLY A 184 10.22 1.45 12.11
N PHE A 185 10.10 1.09 10.83
CA PHE A 185 9.16 0.06 10.38
C PHE A 185 9.62 -1.33 10.84
N LEU A 186 8.66 -2.20 11.17
CA LEU A 186 8.92 -3.55 11.67
C LEU A 186 8.96 -4.59 10.56
N TRP A 187 8.25 -4.34 9.47
CA TRP A 187 8.15 -5.25 8.35
C TRP A 187 7.83 -4.51 7.05
N HIS A 188 8.15 -5.14 5.92
CA HIS A 188 7.70 -4.71 4.61
C HIS A 188 7.24 -5.91 3.78
N GLY A 189 6.36 -5.66 2.80
CA GLY A 189 5.96 -6.65 1.80
C GLY A 189 6.80 -6.63 0.53
#